data_AF-A0A9R1THE2-F1
#
_entry.id   AF-A0A9R1THE2-F1
#
_cell.length_a   1.000
_cell.length_b   1.000
_cell.length_c   1.000
_cell.angle_alpha   90.00
_cell.angle_beta   90.00
_cell.angle_gamma   90.00
#
_symmetry.space_group_name_H-M   'P 1'
#
loop_
_entity.id
_entity.type
_entity.pdbx_description
1 polymer ?
#
loop_
_entity_poly.entity_id
_entity_poly.type
_entity_poly.pdbx_seq_one_letter_code
_entity_poly.pdbx_strand_id
1 'polypeptide(L)'
;MSSEIIYKENRITSRDENIFVKSDKGRAVIRASPKPKFLSFPRFIFIIRSVFLPEGFPDSVHGDYIPYQIWDTVQAFASTILGILTTHSILIGVGVGESTATPLAATIAWILKDGAGMIGRILFAWWNGSRLDAQCKKWRILALRLDSLNEDRLAILLDNYTRHQSIVGVEECNKRESLLLFQKPFKQFCGCEIKMGVTLSPILQRKTTSLDYIIKLRSHFRNKRYMIVPDVENRRIYVGLNENVEPSDVLEAFFHSYRCGIEITSADCGKNEEINETISRIIDNKSSVDFKSWHKLLRASDWKQEINLLPVGEWRARWDL
;
A
#
# COMPACT_ATOMS: atom_id res chain seq x y z
N MET A 1 16.73 -11.84 -41.28
CA MET A 1 17.37 -12.42 -40.08
C MET A 1 16.47 -12.14 -38.89
N SER A 2 15.77 -13.17 -38.40
CA SER A 2 14.79 -13.03 -37.31
C SER A 2 15.51 -12.91 -35.98
N SER A 3 15.55 -11.72 -35.42
CA SER A 3 16.07 -11.51 -34.08
C SER A 3 15.04 -12.01 -33.06
N GLU A 4 15.40 -13.05 -32.30
CA GLU A 4 14.55 -13.64 -31.26
C GLU A 4 14.29 -12.60 -30.15
N ILE A 5 13.03 -12.26 -29.92
CA ILE A 5 12.61 -11.34 -28.85
C ILE A 5 12.58 -12.14 -27.55
N ILE A 6 13.48 -11.82 -26.62
CA ILE A 6 13.61 -12.57 -25.36
C ILE A 6 12.63 -12.03 -24.31
N TYR A 7 12.35 -10.72 -24.36
CA TYR A 7 11.66 -10.02 -23.28
C TYR A 7 11.09 -8.69 -23.76
N LYS A 8 9.86 -8.36 -23.33
CA LYS A 8 9.22 -7.06 -23.59
C LYS A 8 8.67 -6.49 -22.29
N GLU A 9 9.06 -5.27 -21.95
CA GLU A 9 8.49 -4.52 -20.83
C GLU A 9 7.68 -3.34 -21.35
N ASN A 10 6.47 -3.20 -20.81
CA ASN A 10 5.58 -2.10 -21.09
C ASN A 10 5.22 -1.39 -19.78
N ARG A 11 5.19 -0.06 -19.81
CA ARG A 11 4.71 0.75 -18.69
C ARG A 11 3.20 0.96 -18.82
N ILE A 12 2.43 0.79 -17.74
CA ILE A 12 0.96 0.92 -17.80
C ILE A 12 0.52 2.33 -18.23
N THR A 13 1.20 3.37 -17.73
CA THR A 13 0.80 4.77 -17.88
C THR A 13 1.36 5.46 -19.12
N SER A 14 2.30 4.83 -19.84
CA SER A 14 3.00 5.41 -20.99
C SER A 14 3.21 4.37 -22.09
N ARG A 15 3.19 4.77 -23.37
CA ARG A 15 3.57 3.89 -24.50
C ARG A 15 5.08 3.59 -24.56
N ASP A 16 5.79 3.75 -23.45
CA ASP A 16 7.19 3.41 -23.33
C ASP A 16 7.31 1.88 -23.34
N GLU A 17 7.80 1.34 -24.45
CA GLU A 17 8.10 -0.07 -24.63
C GLU A 17 9.62 -0.26 -24.65
N ASN A 18 10.12 -1.13 -23.77
CA ASN A 18 11.48 -1.64 -23.87
C ASN A 18 11.43 -3.03 -24.51
N ILE A 19 11.96 -3.14 -25.73
CA ILE A 19 12.05 -4.42 -26.44
C ILE A 19 13.49 -4.94 -26.33
N PHE A 20 13.65 -6.14 -25.79
CA PHE A 20 14.94 -6.80 -25.63
C PHE A 20 15.12 -7.86 -26.69
N VAL A 21 16.13 -7.65 -27.51
CA VAL A 21 16.42 -8.49 -28.66
C VAL A 21 17.75 -9.21 -28.44
N LYS A 22 17.80 -10.50 -28.79
CA LYS A 22 19.04 -11.27 -28.82
C LYS A 22 19.97 -10.71 -29.90
N SER A 23 21.10 -10.14 -29.50
CA SER A 23 22.16 -9.76 -30.45
C SER A 23 22.99 -10.99 -30.84
N ASP A 24 23.50 -11.02 -32.07
CA ASP A 24 24.33 -12.10 -32.64
C ASP A 24 25.60 -12.43 -31.82
N LYS A 25 25.94 -11.61 -30.81
CA LYS A 25 27.07 -11.82 -29.88
C LYS A 25 26.65 -12.26 -28.46
N GLY A 26 25.40 -12.68 -28.26
CA GLY A 26 24.92 -13.20 -26.98
C GLY A 26 24.62 -12.15 -25.89
N ARG A 27 24.49 -10.87 -26.26
CA ARG A 27 24.11 -9.77 -25.35
C ARG A 27 22.69 -9.27 -25.65
N ALA A 28 21.94 -8.91 -24.61
CA ALA A 28 20.63 -8.27 -24.75
C ALA A 28 20.80 -6.77 -25.04
N VAL A 29 20.07 -6.23 -26.03
CA VAL A 29 20.10 -4.81 -26.41
C VAL A 29 18.70 -4.19 -26.25
N ILE A 30 18.63 -2.97 -25.71
CA ILE A 30 17.39 -2.20 -25.50
C ILE A 30 17.06 -1.40 -26.76
N ARG A 31 15.82 -1.50 -27.27
CA ARG A 31 15.27 -0.56 -28.24
C ARG A 31 14.11 0.20 -27.59
N ALA A 32 14.27 1.52 -27.38
CA ALA A 32 13.25 2.39 -26.81
C ALA A 32 12.44 3.08 -27.92
N SER A 33 11.11 3.15 -27.77
CA SER A 33 10.21 3.86 -28.70
C SER A 33 10.13 5.37 -28.42
N PRO A 34 9.85 6.21 -29.44
CA PRO A 34 9.84 7.67 -29.28
C PRO A 34 8.56 8.17 -28.59
N LYS A 35 8.71 9.20 -27.74
CA LYS A 35 7.62 9.86 -27.01
C LYS A 35 6.73 10.68 -27.95
N PRO A 36 5.40 10.48 -27.97
CA PRO A 36 4.50 11.45 -28.60
C PRO A 36 4.32 12.67 -27.69
N LYS A 37 4.49 13.86 -28.25
CA LYS A 37 4.04 15.12 -27.63
C LYS A 37 2.61 15.36 -28.11
N PHE A 38 1.65 15.59 -27.22
CA PHE A 38 0.50 16.42 -27.57
C PHE A 38 -0.09 17.15 -26.37
N LEU A 39 -0.52 18.37 -26.65
CA LEU A 39 -0.96 19.44 -25.75
C LEU A 39 -2.51 19.56 -25.77
N SER A 40 -3.04 20.12 -24.68
CA SER A 40 -4.24 20.99 -24.57
C SER A 40 -5.61 20.52 -25.10
N PHE A 41 -6.51 20.15 -24.17
CA PHE A 41 -7.92 20.61 -24.09
C PHE A 41 -8.69 20.36 -22.75
N PRO A 42 -8.25 19.59 -21.71
CA PRO A 42 -9.13 19.24 -20.58
C PRO A 42 -8.88 20.01 -19.25
N ARG A 43 -8.25 21.19 -19.24
CA ARG A 43 -7.71 21.77 -17.99
C ARG A 43 -8.74 22.06 -16.90
N PHE A 44 -9.94 22.56 -17.21
CA PHE A 44 -10.89 22.94 -16.16
C PHE A 44 -11.59 21.74 -15.49
N ILE A 45 -12.08 20.78 -16.28
CA ILE A 45 -12.66 19.53 -15.76
C ILE A 45 -11.58 18.70 -15.06
N PHE A 46 -10.35 18.71 -15.57
CA PHE A 46 -9.21 18.10 -14.88
C PHE A 46 -8.93 18.77 -13.54
N ILE A 47 -8.96 20.11 -13.46
CA ILE A 47 -8.75 20.84 -12.20
C ILE A 47 -9.86 20.51 -11.20
N ILE A 48 -11.13 20.55 -11.60
CA ILE A 48 -12.25 20.22 -10.69
C ILE A 48 -12.17 18.75 -10.25
N ARG A 49 -11.87 17.81 -11.16
CA ARG A 49 -11.63 16.41 -10.79
C ARG A 49 -10.41 16.24 -9.88
N SER A 50 -9.31 16.93 -10.13
CA SER A 50 -8.10 16.82 -9.30
C SER A 50 -8.25 17.47 -7.92
N VAL A 51 -9.12 18.48 -7.80
CA VAL A 51 -9.36 19.19 -6.54
C VAL A 51 -10.39 18.45 -5.68
N PHE A 52 -11.41 17.84 -6.30
CA PHE A 52 -12.54 17.26 -5.57
C PHE A 52 -12.61 15.73 -5.60
N LEU A 53 -11.89 15.04 -6.49
CA LEU A 53 -11.85 13.58 -6.56
C LEU A 53 -10.44 13.05 -6.28
N PRO A 54 -10.34 11.85 -5.68
CA PRO A 54 -9.06 11.20 -5.43
C PRO A 54 -8.33 10.84 -6.72
N GLU A 55 -7.00 10.73 -6.64
CA GLU A 55 -6.17 10.34 -7.78
C GLU A 55 -6.59 8.97 -8.34
N GLY A 56 -6.67 8.87 -9.67
CA GLY A 56 -7.03 7.62 -10.36
C GLY A 56 -8.53 7.28 -10.40
N PHE A 57 -9.42 8.20 -9.99
CA PHE A 57 -10.87 8.00 -10.13
C PHE A 57 -11.28 7.82 -11.60
N PRO A 58 -12.19 6.87 -11.93
CA PRO A 58 -13.00 6.03 -11.03
C PRO A 58 -12.35 4.70 -10.62
N ASP A 59 -11.32 4.25 -11.32
CA ASP A 59 -10.77 2.90 -11.16
C ASP A 59 -10.06 2.68 -9.80
N SER A 60 -9.70 3.77 -9.12
CA SER A 60 -9.06 3.74 -7.80
C SER A 60 -10.04 3.68 -6.61
N VAL A 61 -11.36 3.83 -6.83
CA VAL A 61 -12.36 3.84 -5.76
C VAL A 61 -13.46 2.82 -5.97
N HIS A 62 -14.09 2.40 -4.88
CA HIS A 62 -15.23 1.49 -4.91
C HIS A 62 -16.42 2.13 -5.65
N GLY A 63 -17.25 1.31 -6.31
CA GLY A 63 -18.43 1.80 -7.05
C GLY A 63 -19.42 2.60 -6.19
N ASP A 64 -19.43 2.36 -4.88
CA ASP A 64 -20.30 3.05 -3.91
C ASP A 64 -19.75 4.39 -3.42
N TYR A 65 -18.56 4.80 -3.89
CA TYR A 65 -17.93 6.05 -3.46
C TYR A 65 -18.81 7.28 -3.74
N ILE A 66 -19.45 7.34 -4.91
CA ILE A 66 -20.32 8.47 -5.27
C ILE A 66 -21.59 8.52 -4.39
N PRO A 67 -22.34 7.42 -4.22
CA PRO A 67 -23.43 7.37 -3.24
C PRO A 67 -23.00 7.78 -1.83
N TYR A 68 -21.87 7.27 -1.33
CA TYR A 68 -21.32 7.62 -0.03
C TYR A 68 -21.01 9.13 0.07
N GLN A 69 -20.32 9.69 -0.92
CA GLN A 69 -19.92 11.10 -0.93
C GLN A 69 -21.14 12.05 -0.92
N ILE A 70 -22.23 11.66 -1.58
CA ILE A 70 -23.49 12.42 -1.53
C ILE A 70 -24.03 12.44 -0.10
N TRP A 71 -24.11 11.29 0.56
CA TRP A 71 -24.59 11.20 1.95
C TRP A 71 -23.68 11.94 2.95
N ASP A 72 -22.37 11.89 2.75
CA ASP A 72 -21.39 12.65 3.54
C ASP A 72 -21.62 14.16 3.41
N THR A 73 -21.85 14.67 2.20
CA THR A 73 -22.15 16.10 2.00
C THR A 73 -23.47 16.53 2.63
N VAL A 74 -24.52 15.70 2.53
CA VAL A 74 -25.80 15.94 3.21
C VAL A 74 -25.63 15.95 4.72
N GLN A 75 -24.83 15.02 5.26
CA GLN A 75 -24.52 14.96 6.68
C GLN A 75 -23.74 16.20 7.13
N ALA A 76 -22.73 16.64 6.38
CA ALA A 76 -21.97 17.85 6.68
C ALA A 76 -22.86 19.10 6.70
N PHE A 77 -23.78 19.20 5.74
CA PHE A 77 -24.76 20.28 5.68
C PHE A 77 -25.72 20.26 6.88
N ALA A 78 -26.28 19.09 7.20
CA ALA A 78 -27.15 18.92 8.35
C ALA A 78 -26.43 19.24 9.67
N SER A 79 -25.17 18.81 9.83
CA SER A 79 -24.33 19.16 10.98
C SER A 79 -24.08 20.67 11.09
N THR A 80 -23.94 21.37 9.96
CA THR A 80 -23.80 22.82 9.95
C THR A 80 -25.07 23.51 10.43
N ILE A 81 -26.24 23.09 9.95
CA ILE A 81 -27.54 23.60 10.43
C ILE A 81 -27.72 23.32 11.92
N LEU A 82 -27.45 22.08 12.35
CA LEU A 82 -27.53 21.70 13.76
C LEU A 82 -26.60 22.56 14.62
N GLY A 83 -25.39 22.86 14.13
CA GLY A 83 -24.46 23.77 14.77
C GLY A 83 -25.05 25.18 14.94
N ILE A 84 -25.64 25.74 13.88
CA ILE A 84 -26.28 27.06 13.92
C ILE A 84 -27.47 27.07 14.88
N LEU A 85 -28.34 26.06 14.82
CA LEU A 85 -29.49 25.92 15.71
C LEU A 85 -29.06 25.77 17.17
N THR A 86 -27.99 25.01 17.42
CA THR A 86 -27.41 24.86 18.77
C THR A 86 -26.91 26.20 19.28
N THR A 87 -26.16 26.95 18.47
CA THR A 87 -25.73 28.31 18.83
C THR A 87 -26.92 29.22 19.10
N HIS A 88 -27.96 29.16 18.27
CA HIS A 88 -29.18 29.94 18.45
C HIS A 88 -29.93 29.58 19.75
N SER A 89 -30.12 28.30 20.04
CA SER A 89 -30.74 27.84 21.29
C SER A 89 -29.90 28.20 22.52
N ILE A 90 -28.56 28.18 22.42
CA ILE A 90 -27.67 28.68 23.49
C ILE A 90 -27.91 30.18 23.72
N LEU A 91 -28.02 30.98 22.65
CA LEU A 91 -28.28 32.42 22.76
C LEU A 91 -29.66 32.70 23.38
N ILE A 92 -30.69 31.93 23.01
CA ILE A 92 -32.03 32.00 23.64
C ILE A 92 -31.98 31.59 25.11
N GLY A 93 -31.32 30.47 25.44
CA GLY A 93 -31.21 29.99 26.82
C GLY A 93 -30.42 30.92 27.74
N VAL A 94 -29.62 31.81 27.16
CA VAL A 94 -28.91 32.90 27.86
C VAL A 94 -29.80 34.14 28.02
N GLY A 95 -30.95 34.22 27.34
CA GLY A 95 -31.88 35.35 27.42
C GLY A 95 -31.62 36.45 26.39
N VAL A 96 -30.81 36.17 25.35
CA VAL A 96 -30.63 37.12 24.23
C VAL A 96 -31.96 37.21 23.45
N GLY A 97 -32.65 38.35 23.58
CA GLY A 97 -33.92 38.64 22.89
C GLY A 97 -35.15 38.78 23.80
N GLU A 98 -35.02 38.55 25.11
CA GLU A 98 -36.10 38.74 26.10
C GLU A 98 -35.99 40.09 26.81
N SER A 99 -37.09 40.83 26.94
CA SER A 99 -37.12 42.14 27.62
C SER A 99 -36.95 42.05 29.14
N THR A 100 -37.14 40.86 29.70
CA THR A 100 -37.03 40.55 31.14
C THR A 100 -35.72 39.86 31.52
N ALA A 101 -34.97 39.35 30.53
CA ALA A 101 -33.71 38.67 30.78
C ALA A 101 -32.66 39.70 31.20
N THR A 102 -32.23 39.62 32.46
CA THR A 102 -31.20 40.53 32.94
C THR A 102 -29.86 40.17 32.30
N PRO A 103 -29.08 41.15 31.81
CA PRO A 103 -27.72 40.92 31.32
C PRO A 103 -26.85 40.15 32.34
N LEU A 104 -27.16 40.28 33.63
CA LEU A 104 -26.51 39.58 34.73
C LEU A 104 -26.79 38.06 34.72
N ALA A 105 -28.05 37.63 34.57
CA ALA A 105 -28.39 36.20 34.48
C ALA A 105 -27.78 35.54 33.23
N ALA A 106 -27.83 36.26 32.10
CA ALA A 106 -27.16 35.86 30.86
C ALA A 106 -25.66 35.62 31.06
N THR A 107 -24.99 36.55 31.76
CA THR A 107 -23.56 36.46 32.05
C THR A 107 -23.24 35.30 32.97
N ILE A 108 -24.07 35.03 33.99
CA ILE A 108 -23.89 33.89 34.90
C ILE A 108 -24.01 32.56 34.15
N ALA A 109 -24.99 32.41 33.25
CA ALA A 109 -25.16 31.19 32.45
C ALA A 109 -23.97 30.94 31.51
N TRP A 110 -23.42 31.99 30.89
CA TRP A 110 -22.19 31.92 30.09
C TRP A 110 -20.99 31.48 30.92
N ILE A 111 -20.79 32.09 32.10
CA ILE A 111 -19.69 31.74 33.01
C ILE A 111 -19.82 30.29 33.49
N LEU A 112 -21.03 29.83 33.81
CA LEU A 112 -21.25 28.46 34.31
C LEU A 112 -20.99 27.41 33.22
N LYS A 113 -21.47 27.66 32.00
CA LYS A 113 -21.22 26.81 30.83
C LYS A 113 -19.72 26.74 30.49
N ASP A 114 -19.08 27.90 30.35
CA ASP A 114 -17.66 27.96 29.96
C ASP A 114 -16.76 27.46 31.09
N GLY A 115 -17.12 27.74 32.35
CA GLY A 115 -16.45 27.23 33.54
C GLY A 115 -16.54 25.71 33.66
N ALA A 116 -17.72 25.11 33.46
CA ALA A 116 -17.88 23.66 33.44
C ALA A 116 -17.09 23.01 32.29
N GLY A 117 -17.08 23.65 31.10
CA GLY A 117 -16.29 23.21 29.96
C GLY A 117 -14.78 23.28 30.22
N MET A 118 -14.31 24.35 30.87
CA MET A 118 -12.91 24.51 31.26
C MET A 118 -12.50 23.48 32.31
N ILE A 119 -13.32 23.25 33.34
CA ILE A 119 -13.09 22.22 34.36
C ILE A 119 -13.02 20.84 33.71
N GLY A 120 -13.95 20.51 32.81
CA GLY A 120 -13.95 19.24 32.07
C GLY A 120 -12.68 19.06 31.23
N ARG A 121 -12.24 20.11 30.54
CA ARG A 121 -10.98 20.09 29.75
C ARG A 121 -9.75 19.91 30.64
N ILE A 122 -9.69 20.59 31.78
CA ILE A 122 -8.58 20.46 32.75
C ILE A 122 -8.54 19.05 33.32
N LEU A 123 -9.67 18.49 33.75
CA LEU A 123 -9.74 17.12 34.28
C LEU A 123 -9.36 16.08 33.22
N PHE A 124 -9.84 16.24 31.98
CA PHE A 124 -9.51 15.34 30.88
C PHE A 124 -8.02 15.43 30.49
N ALA A 125 -7.47 16.64 30.39
CA ALA A 125 -6.07 16.86 30.09
C ALA A 125 -5.15 16.37 31.22
N TRP A 126 -5.56 16.50 32.49
CA TRP A 126 -4.82 15.95 33.62
C TRP A 126 -4.83 14.42 33.62
N TRP A 127 -5.99 13.79 33.36
CA TRP A 127 -6.12 12.34 33.33
C TRP A 127 -5.35 11.73 32.13
N ASN A 128 -5.55 12.28 30.92
CA ASN A 128 -5.13 11.61 29.70
C ASN A 128 -4.09 12.39 28.88
N GLY A 129 -3.75 13.61 29.27
CA GLY A 129 -2.86 14.52 28.51
C GLY A 129 -1.46 13.94 28.29
N SER A 130 -0.83 13.36 29.32
CA SER A 130 0.52 12.79 29.20
C SER A 130 0.58 11.61 28.20
N ARG A 131 -0.52 10.87 28.05
CA ARG A 131 -0.64 9.74 27.12
C ARG A 131 -1.04 10.16 25.71
N LEU A 132 -1.77 11.27 25.59
CA LEU A 132 -2.17 11.85 24.30
C LEU A 132 -1.02 12.65 23.66
N ASP A 133 -0.31 13.47 24.43
CA ASP A 133 0.81 14.29 23.94
C ASP A 133 1.96 13.43 23.42
N ALA A 134 2.26 12.32 24.09
CA ALA A 134 3.35 11.45 23.67
C ALA A 134 3.11 10.78 22.31
N GLN A 135 1.84 10.54 21.91
CA GLN A 135 1.50 9.70 20.75
C GLN A 135 0.25 10.18 19.99
N CYS A 136 0.10 11.48 19.78
CA CYS A 136 -1.09 12.08 19.14
C CYS A 136 -1.42 11.50 17.74
N LYS A 137 -0.40 11.17 16.95
CA LYS A 137 -0.56 10.50 15.64
C LYS A 137 -1.11 9.09 15.77
N LYS A 138 -0.75 8.38 16.84
CA LYS A 138 -1.17 7.00 17.11
C LYS A 138 -2.63 6.91 17.47
N TRP A 139 -3.11 7.77 18.35
CA TRP A 139 -4.50 7.76 18.76
C TRP A 139 -5.47 8.10 17.62
N ARG A 140 -5.09 9.02 16.72
CA ARG A 140 -5.90 9.35 15.54
C ARG A 140 -6.05 8.16 14.59
N ILE A 141 -5.01 7.35 14.43
CA ILE A 141 -5.01 6.20 13.50
C ILE A 141 -5.60 4.96 14.17
N LEU A 142 -5.40 4.77 15.48
CA LEU A 142 -6.06 3.71 16.26
C LEU A 142 -7.58 3.84 16.30
N ALA A 143 -8.10 5.08 16.24
CA ALA A 143 -9.53 5.31 16.14
C ALA A 143 -10.13 4.83 14.80
N LEU A 144 -9.29 4.51 13.80
CA LEU A 144 -9.72 4.04 12.48
C LEU A 144 -9.47 2.53 12.34
N ARG A 145 -10.53 1.77 12.09
CA ARG A 145 -10.45 0.36 11.70
C ARG A 145 -10.14 0.25 10.20
N LEU A 146 -8.85 0.30 9.86
CA LEU A 146 -8.35 0.16 8.49
C LEU A 146 -8.19 -1.31 8.12
N ASP A 147 -9.08 -1.84 7.28
CA ASP A 147 -9.13 -3.23 6.83
C ASP A 147 -8.45 -3.47 5.47
N SER A 148 -7.86 -2.43 4.87
CA SER A 148 -7.09 -2.50 3.63
C SER A 148 -5.62 -2.83 3.89
N LEU A 149 -5.03 -3.70 3.06
CA LEU A 149 -3.62 -4.06 3.13
C LEU A 149 -2.73 -2.96 2.55
N ASN A 150 -1.81 -2.43 3.35
CA ASN A 150 -0.67 -1.63 2.90
C ASN A 150 0.64 -2.40 3.16
N GLU A 151 1.78 -1.78 2.88
CA GLU A 151 3.09 -2.42 3.03
C GLU A 151 3.35 -2.89 4.47
N ASP A 152 3.15 -2.02 5.46
CA ASP A 152 3.40 -2.31 6.88
C ASP A 152 2.52 -3.45 7.40
N ARG A 153 1.20 -3.37 7.16
CA ARG A 153 0.25 -4.40 7.62
C ARG A 153 0.54 -5.74 6.97
N LEU A 154 0.84 -5.75 5.67
CA LEU A 154 1.22 -7.00 4.99
C LEU A 154 2.49 -7.60 5.60
N ALA A 155 3.51 -6.78 5.88
CA ALA A 155 4.74 -7.26 6.50
C ALA A 155 4.50 -7.86 7.90
N ILE A 156 3.66 -7.21 8.72
CA ILE A 156 3.27 -7.72 10.05
C ILE A 156 2.53 -9.06 9.93
N LEU A 157 1.61 -9.17 8.97
CA LEU A 157 0.86 -10.41 8.72
C LEU A 157 1.77 -11.56 8.27
N LEU A 158 2.72 -11.27 7.38
CA LEU A 158 3.68 -12.27 6.89
C LEU A 158 4.68 -12.70 7.96
N ASP A 159 5.17 -11.76 8.79
CA ASP A 159 6.04 -12.07 9.93
C ASP A 159 5.32 -12.95 10.96
N ASN A 160 4.09 -12.57 11.35
CA ASN A 160 3.31 -13.36 12.30
C ASN A 160 3.01 -14.76 11.73
N TYR A 161 2.57 -14.86 10.48
CA TYR A 161 2.31 -16.15 9.87
C TYR A 161 3.56 -17.03 9.81
N THR A 162 4.71 -16.45 9.47
CA THR A 162 5.97 -17.22 9.43
C THR A 162 6.37 -17.76 10.80
N ARG A 163 6.11 -17.01 11.89
CA ARG A 163 6.47 -17.40 13.26
C ARG A 163 5.44 -18.28 13.96
N HIS A 164 4.15 -18.03 13.74
CA HIS A 164 3.05 -18.58 14.53
C HIS A 164 1.98 -19.28 13.71
N GLN A 165 2.08 -19.26 12.37
CA GLN A 165 1.09 -19.87 11.46
C GLN A 165 -0.34 -19.33 11.68
N SER A 166 -0.47 -18.06 12.07
CA SER A 166 -1.75 -17.40 12.32
C SER A 166 -1.83 -16.02 11.66
N ILE A 167 -3.06 -15.55 11.42
CA ILE A 167 -3.34 -14.21 10.87
C ILE A 167 -3.73 -13.28 12.01
N VAL A 168 -3.11 -12.10 12.06
CA VAL A 168 -3.45 -11.06 13.04
C VAL A 168 -4.75 -10.40 12.64
N GLY A 169 -5.65 -10.19 13.62
CA GLY A 169 -6.86 -9.41 13.41
C GLY A 169 -6.56 -7.95 13.05
N VAL A 170 -7.50 -7.30 12.37
CA VAL A 170 -7.35 -5.92 11.84
C VAL A 170 -6.93 -4.93 12.93
N GLU A 171 -7.61 -4.95 14.08
CA GLU A 171 -7.33 -4.01 15.18
C GLU A 171 -5.94 -4.19 15.79
N GLU A 172 -5.54 -5.45 15.98
CA GLU A 172 -4.25 -5.79 16.56
C GLU A 172 -3.11 -5.44 15.58
N CYS A 173 -3.33 -5.63 14.28
CA CYS A 173 -2.38 -5.21 13.27
C CYS A 173 -2.23 -3.69 13.22
N ASN A 174 -3.34 -2.94 13.25
CA ASN A 174 -3.32 -1.47 13.26
C ASN A 174 -2.65 -0.90 14.52
N LYS A 175 -2.66 -1.63 15.64
CA LYS A 175 -1.90 -1.26 16.85
C LYS A 175 -0.39 -1.45 16.72
N ARG A 176 0.03 -2.42 15.91
CA ARG A 176 1.44 -2.78 15.66
C ARG A 176 2.04 -2.00 14.48
N GLU A 177 1.20 -1.49 13.60
CA GLU A 177 1.60 -0.68 12.46
C GLU A 177 2.41 0.55 12.90
N SER A 178 3.48 0.82 12.15
CA SER A 178 4.28 2.01 12.39
C SER A 178 3.65 3.22 11.73
N LEU A 179 3.80 4.38 12.36
CA LEU A 179 3.25 5.64 11.85
C LEU A 179 4.35 6.54 11.29
N LEU A 180 5.55 6.00 11.12
CA LEU A 180 6.71 6.70 10.61
C LEU A 180 6.81 6.48 9.09
N LEU A 181 6.65 7.57 8.35
CA LEU A 181 6.59 7.59 6.87
C LEU A 181 7.85 7.11 6.14
N PHE A 182 8.97 6.89 6.85
CA PHE A 182 10.27 6.54 6.25
C PHE A 182 10.74 5.13 6.61
N GLN A 183 9.89 4.33 7.24
CA GLN A 183 10.24 2.94 7.54
C GLN A 183 10.12 2.06 6.30
N LYS A 184 10.91 0.98 6.30
CA LYS A 184 10.89 -0.06 5.27
C LYS A 184 10.54 -1.37 5.98
N PRO A 185 9.25 -1.70 6.14
CA PRO A 185 8.81 -2.78 7.01
C PRO A 185 9.40 -4.12 6.58
N PHE A 186 9.37 -4.42 5.27
CA PHE A 186 9.97 -5.66 4.75
C PHE A 186 11.47 -5.76 5.03
N LYS A 187 12.21 -4.66 4.90
CA LYS A 187 13.64 -4.66 5.22
C LYS A 187 13.90 -4.96 6.70
N GLN A 188 13.02 -4.50 7.59
CA GLN A 188 13.10 -4.78 9.02
C GLN A 188 12.76 -6.25 9.35
N PHE A 189 11.74 -6.83 8.71
CA PHE A 189 11.26 -8.17 9.03
C PHE A 189 11.98 -9.30 8.28
N CYS A 190 12.17 -9.16 6.96
CA CYS A 190 12.83 -10.17 6.12
C CYS A 190 14.27 -9.81 5.70
N GLY A 191 14.83 -8.71 6.21
CA GLY A 191 16.21 -8.30 5.91
C GLY A 191 16.45 -7.74 4.50
N CYS A 192 15.42 -7.76 3.63
CA CYS A 192 15.50 -7.32 2.24
C CYS A 192 14.43 -6.29 1.91
N GLU A 193 14.77 -5.30 1.08
CA GLU A 193 13.80 -4.36 0.50
C GLU A 193 13.13 -5.00 -0.72
N ILE A 194 11.80 -5.11 -0.72
CA ILE A 194 11.02 -5.71 -1.80
C ILE A 194 10.53 -4.59 -2.73
N LYS A 195 10.81 -4.72 -4.03
CA LYS A 195 10.38 -3.77 -5.06
C LYS A 195 9.53 -4.46 -6.11
N MET A 196 8.25 -4.12 -6.12
CA MET A 196 7.24 -4.72 -7.00
C MET A 196 7.03 -3.91 -8.27
N GLY A 197 6.72 -4.59 -9.39
CA GLY A 197 6.32 -3.92 -10.63
C GLY A 197 7.42 -3.03 -11.21
N VAL A 198 8.66 -3.52 -11.15
CA VAL A 198 9.87 -2.81 -11.59
C VAL A 198 10.46 -3.47 -12.83
N THR A 199 11.23 -2.69 -13.59
CA THR A 199 12.04 -3.23 -14.68
C THR A 199 13.10 -4.18 -14.11
N LEU A 200 13.17 -5.40 -14.64
CA LEU A 200 14.18 -6.39 -14.25
C LEU A 200 15.48 -6.21 -15.05
N SER A 201 15.40 -5.45 -16.13
CA SER A 201 16.46 -5.22 -17.10
C SER A 201 17.78 -4.73 -16.50
N PRO A 202 17.82 -3.73 -15.60
CA PRO A 202 19.07 -3.26 -15.02
C PRO A 202 19.79 -4.32 -14.18
N ILE A 203 19.07 -5.31 -13.65
CA ILE A 203 19.62 -6.37 -12.81
C ILE A 203 20.08 -7.54 -13.68
N LEU A 204 19.28 -7.93 -14.66
CA LEU A 204 19.60 -9.01 -15.59
C LEU A 204 20.76 -8.67 -16.55
N GLN A 205 21.01 -7.38 -16.80
CA GLN A 205 22.11 -6.91 -17.65
C GLN A 205 23.44 -6.74 -16.91
N ARG A 206 23.50 -7.02 -15.59
CA ARG A 206 24.77 -6.94 -14.86
C ARG A 206 25.74 -7.98 -15.42
N LYS A 207 27.02 -7.59 -15.57
CA LYS A 207 28.09 -8.46 -16.11
C LYS A 207 28.30 -9.74 -15.29
N THR A 208 27.81 -9.79 -14.05
CA THR A 208 27.89 -10.91 -13.12
C THR A 208 26.77 -11.95 -13.33
N THR A 209 25.73 -11.63 -14.11
CA THR A 209 24.59 -12.53 -14.33
C THR A 209 24.83 -13.45 -15.52
N SER A 210 24.93 -14.76 -15.27
CA SER A 210 25.07 -15.77 -16.32
C SER A 210 23.77 -15.98 -17.10
N LEU A 211 23.84 -16.21 -18.41
CA LEU A 211 22.67 -16.57 -19.23
C LEU A 211 21.99 -17.86 -18.73
N ASP A 212 22.76 -18.81 -18.20
CA ASP A 212 22.24 -20.05 -17.62
C ASP A 212 21.38 -19.78 -16.38
N TYR A 213 21.77 -18.79 -15.57
CA TYR A 213 20.99 -18.34 -14.41
C TYR A 213 19.63 -17.80 -14.84
N ILE A 214 19.59 -16.98 -15.88
CA ILE A 214 18.33 -16.38 -16.39
C ILE A 214 17.39 -17.46 -16.95
N ILE A 215 17.94 -18.44 -17.69
CA ILE A 215 17.15 -19.53 -18.29
C ILE A 215 16.56 -20.41 -17.19
N LYS A 216 17.37 -20.80 -16.19
CA LYS A 216 16.91 -21.56 -15.01
C LYS A 216 15.87 -20.79 -14.23
N LEU A 217 16.11 -19.52 -13.92
CA LEU A 217 15.14 -18.67 -13.23
C LEU A 217 13.79 -18.63 -13.96
N ARG A 218 13.80 -18.38 -15.28
CA ARG A 218 12.57 -18.37 -16.10
C ARG A 218 11.80 -19.69 -16.03
N SER A 219 12.49 -20.82 -15.97
CA SER A 219 11.86 -22.14 -15.90
C SER A 219 11.00 -22.33 -14.64
N HIS A 220 11.41 -21.74 -13.51
CA HIS A 220 10.68 -21.85 -12.24
C HIS A 220 9.40 -21.03 -12.21
N PHE A 221 9.33 -19.94 -12.99
CA PHE A 221 8.18 -19.02 -13.00
C PHE A 221 7.21 -19.24 -14.19
N ARG A 222 7.35 -20.33 -14.97
CA ARG A 222 6.49 -20.58 -16.15
C ARG A 222 4.99 -20.56 -15.86
N ASN A 223 4.59 -21.02 -14.68
CA ASN A 223 3.18 -21.08 -14.28
C ASN A 223 2.77 -19.89 -13.38
N LYS A 224 3.61 -18.86 -13.29
CA LYS A 224 3.39 -17.70 -12.42
C LYS A 224 3.31 -16.42 -13.24
N ARG A 225 2.42 -15.52 -12.82
CA ARG A 225 2.25 -14.18 -13.41
C ARG A 225 3.23 -13.14 -12.83
N TYR A 226 4.31 -13.59 -12.21
CA TYR A 226 5.38 -12.76 -11.67
C TYR A 226 6.71 -13.52 -11.71
N MET A 227 7.80 -12.77 -11.62
CA MET A 227 9.17 -13.30 -11.56
C MET A 227 9.94 -12.56 -10.48
N ILE A 228 10.63 -13.30 -9.62
CA ILE A 228 11.41 -12.75 -8.51
C ILE A 228 12.89 -12.84 -8.86
N VAL A 229 13.59 -11.71 -8.78
CA VAL A 229 15.03 -11.59 -9.00
C VAL A 229 15.67 -10.95 -7.76
N PRO A 230 16.30 -11.75 -6.88
CA PRO A 230 17.03 -11.21 -5.74
C PRO A 230 18.37 -10.61 -6.15
N ASP A 231 18.73 -9.51 -5.50
CA ASP A 231 20.00 -8.79 -5.57
C ASP A 231 20.62 -8.85 -4.17
N VAL A 232 21.37 -9.93 -3.91
CA VAL A 232 21.93 -10.24 -2.59
C VAL A 232 22.89 -9.15 -2.13
N GLU A 233 23.74 -8.64 -3.04
CA GLU A 233 24.71 -7.59 -2.76
C GLU A 233 24.06 -6.35 -2.13
N ASN A 234 22.89 -5.96 -2.64
CA ASN A 234 22.17 -4.77 -2.19
C ASN A 234 21.03 -5.07 -1.21
N ARG A 235 20.85 -6.33 -0.78
CA ARG A 235 19.72 -6.79 0.06
C ARG A 235 18.37 -6.31 -0.50
N ARG A 236 18.16 -6.50 -1.79
CA ARG A 236 16.96 -6.08 -2.52
C ARG A 236 16.37 -7.24 -3.29
N ILE A 237 15.05 -7.28 -3.39
CA ILE A 237 14.33 -8.25 -4.20
C ILE A 237 13.50 -7.48 -5.21
N TYR A 238 13.77 -7.71 -6.49
CA TYR A 238 13.05 -7.07 -7.58
C TYR A 238 12.05 -8.05 -8.17
N VAL A 239 10.81 -7.60 -8.34
CA VAL A 239 9.74 -8.44 -8.83
C VAL A 239 9.16 -7.84 -10.10
N GLY A 240 9.30 -8.59 -11.19
CA GLY A 240 8.64 -8.32 -12.45
C GLY A 240 7.23 -8.91 -12.42
N LEU A 241 6.24 -8.15 -12.89
CA LEU A 241 4.85 -8.59 -12.95
C LEU A 241 4.42 -8.79 -14.41
N ASN A 242 3.62 -9.81 -14.67
CA ASN A 242 3.03 -10.05 -15.97
C ASN A 242 1.93 -9.00 -16.22
N GLU A 243 1.68 -8.65 -17.47
CA GLU A 243 0.58 -7.75 -17.84
C GLU A 243 -0.80 -8.24 -17.37
N ASN A 244 -1.01 -9.56 -17.30
CA ASN A 244 -2.28 -10.17 -16.94
C ASN A 244 -2.37 -10.51 -15.44
N VAL A 245 -1.57 -9.83 -14.61
CA VAL A 245 -1.49 -10.07 -13.16
C VAL A 245 -2.79 -9.69 -12.44
N GLU A 246 -3.27 -10.55 -11.56
CA GLU A 246 -4.42 -10.30 -10.68
C GLU A 246 -3.97 -9.91 -9.26
N PRO A 247 -4.85 -9.29 -8.45
CA PRO A 247 -4.54 -8.92 -7.07
C PRO A 247 -4.02 -10.09 -6.22
N SER A 248 -4.53 -11.31 -6.43
CA SER A 248 -4.05 -12.50 -5.72
C SER A 248 -2.63 -12.90 -6.11
N ASP A 249 -2.23 -12.70 -7.37
CA ASP A 249 -0.84 -12.97 -7.78
C ASP A 249 0.12 -11.93 -7.21
N VAL A 250 -0.34 -10.68 -7.04
CA VAL A 250 0.44 -9.63 -6.37
C VAL A 250 0.71 -10.04 -4.91
N LEU A 251 -0.31 -10.51 -4.19
CA LEU A 251 -0.16 -11.02 -2.83
C LEU A 251 0.77 -12.24 -2.78
N GLU A 252 0.63 -13.17 -3.74
CA GLU A 252 1.51 -14.34 -3.83
C GLU A 252 2.97 -13.94 -4.09
N ALA A 253 3.19 -12.95 -4.96
CA ALA A 253 4.50 -12.44 -5.28
C ALA A 253 5.16 -11.76 -4.06
N PHE A 254 4.41 -10.98 -3.27
CA PHE A 254 4.90 -10.45 -2.00
C PHE A 254 5.23 -11.55 -1.01
N PHE A 255 4.36 -12.56 -0.87
CA PHE A 255 4.57 -13.69 0.04
C PHE A 255 5.87 -14.45 -0.29
N HIS A 256 6.05 -14.83 -1.56
CA HIS A 256 7.26 -15.52 -1.99
C HIS A 256 8.51 -14.64 -1.90
N SER A 257 8.39 -13.33 -2.18
CA SER A 257 9.51 -12.39 -2.03
C SER A 257 9.93 -12.23 -0.57
N TYR A 258 8.97 -12.14 0.35
CA TYR A 258 9.21 -12.09 1.79
C TYR A 258 9.95 -13.34 2.28
N ARG A 259 9.47 -14.53 1.88
CA ARG A 259 10.12 -15.81 2.15
C ARG A 259 11.55 -15.85 1.60
N CYS A 260 11.73 -15.41 0.35
CA CYS A 260 13.04 -15.35 -0.29
C CYS A 260 13.99 -14.42 0.48
N GLY A 261 13.49 -13.28 0.97
CA GLY A 261 14.26 -12.35 1.80
C GLY A 261 14.76 -12.98 3.10
N ILE A 262 13.90 -13.72 3.81
CA ILE A 262 14.28 -14.43 5.04
C ILE A 262 15.41 -15.42 4.75
N GLU A 263 15.25 -16.26 3.73
CA GLU A 263 16.23 -17.32 3.40
C GLU A 263 17.58 -16.72 2.98
N ILE A 264 17.58 -15.67 2.14
CA ILE A 264 18.80 -14.94 1.74
C ILE A 264 19.48 -14.30 2.95
N THR A 265 18.71 -13.88 3.96
CA THR A 265 19.22 -13.29 5.19
C THR A 265 19.78 -14.32 6.15
N SER A 266 19.16 -15.51 6.24
CA SER A 266 19.62 -16.58 7.13
C SER A 266 20.81 -17.37 6.58
N ALA A 267 20.90 -17.55 5.26
CA ALA A 267 21.86 -18.48 4.65
C ALA A 267 23.20 -17.85 4.26
N ASP A 268 23.35 -16.53 4.38
CA ASP A 268 24.51 -15.77 3.87
C ASP A 268 24.89 -16.18 2.42
N CYS A 269 23.87 -16.47 1.60
CA CYS A 269 24.00 -17.03 0.26
C CYS A 269 24.74 -16.07 -0.68
N GLY A 270 26.05 -16.26 -0.86
CA GLY A 270 26.88 -15.46 -1.76
C GLY A 270 26.89 -15.94 -3.22
N LYS A 271 26.32 -17.11 -3.53
CA LYS A 271 26.42 -17.76 -4.86
C LYS A 271 25.07 -17.90 -5.57
N ASN A 272 25.07 -17.65 -6.88
CA ASN A 272 23.87 -17.69 -7.75
C ASN A 272 23.16 -19.06 -7.80
N GLU A 273 23.87 -20.17 -7.60
CA GLU A 273 23.28 -21.52 -7.61
C GLU A 273 22.41 -21.78 -6.36
N GLU A 274 22.88 -21.39 -5.17
CA GLU A 274 22.14 -21.52 -3.91
C GLU A 274 20.85 -20.67 -3.90
N ILE A 275 20.89 -19.52 -4.59
CA ILE A 275 19.73 -18.65 -4.79
C ILE A 275 18.66 -19.35 -5.63
N ASN A 276 19.04 -19.99 -6.73
CA ASN A 276 18.08 -20.69 -7.61
C ASN A 276 17.43 -21.89 -6.91
N GLU A 277 18.19 -22.66 -6.14
CA GLU A 277 17.64 -23.74 -5.33
C GLU A 277 16.65 -23.21 -4.28
N THR A 278 16.98 -22.09 -3.64
CA THR A 278 16.10 -21.43 -2.67
C THR A 278 14.80 -20.94 -3.30
N ILE A 279 14.88 -20.28 -4.46
CA ILE A 279 13.72 -19.83 -5.22
C ILE A 279 12.86 -21.03 -5.64
N SER A 280 13.49 -22.12 -6.09
CA SER A 280 12.80 -23.36 -6.47
C SER A 280 12.03 -23.96 -5.29
N ARG A 281 12.67 -24.07 -4.12
CA ARG A 281 12.02 -24.60 -2.89
C ARG A 281 10.79 -23.80 -2.49
N ILE A 282 10.87 -22.46 -2.59
CA ILE A 282 9.78 -21.55 -2.24
C ILE A 282 8.62 -21.67 -3.23
N ILE A 283 8.90 -21.64 -4.54
CA ILE A 283 7.87 -21.68 -5.58
C ILE A 283 7.19 -23.04 -5.66
N ASP A 284 7.95 -24.13 -5.50
CA ASP A 284 7.43 -25.49 -5.53
C ASP A 284 6.55 -25.81 -4.30
N ASN A 285 6.38 -24.88 -3.34
CA ASN A 285 5.66 -25.07 -2.08
C ASN A 285 6.12 -26.32 -1.31
N LYS A 286 7.42 -26.68 -1.40
CA LYS A 286 7.98 -27.82 -0.66
C LYS A 286 8.23 -27.49 0.83
N SER A 287 7.86 -26.29 1.27
CA SER A 287 7.98 -25.83 2.65
C SER A 287 6.67 -26.04 3.41
N SER A 288 6.74 -26.16 4.73
CA SER A 288 5.57 -26.21 5.62
C SER A 288 4.73 -24.92 5.61
N VAL A 289 5.31 -23.82 5.11
CA VAL A 289 4.70 -22.48 5.06
C VAL A 289 4.38 -22.16 3.60
N ASP A 290 3.12 -22.34 3.20
CA ASP A 290 2.68 -22.17 1.81
C ASP A 290 1.68 -21.02 1.63
N PHE A 291 1.66 -20.43 0.44
CA PHE A 291 0.77 -19.31 0.14
C PHE A 291 -0.71 -19.69 0.23
N LYS A 292 -1.09 -20.93 -0.15
CA LYS A 292 -2.50 -21.33 -0.19
C LYS A 292 -3.10 -21.37 1.21
N SER A 293 -2.39 -21.91 2.18
CA SER A 293 -2.85 -21.93 3.58
C SER A 293 -2.93 -20.51 4.16
N TRP A 294 -1.90 -19.69 3.93
CA TRP A 294 -1.91 -18.29 4.36
C TRP A 294 -3.10 -17.51 3.78
N HIS A 295 -3.30 -17.62 2.47
CA HIS A 295 -4.36 -16.91 1.76
C HIS A 295 -5.75 -17.40 2.17
N LYS A 296 -5.90 -18.69 2.50
CA LYS A 296 -7.15 -19.23 3.07
C LYS A 296 -7.45 -18.60 4.44
N LEU A 297 -6.45 -18.50 5.32
CA LEU A 297 -6.62 -17.85 6.62
C LEU A 297 -6.92 -16.36 6.47
N LEU A 298 -6.28 -15.68 5.51
CA LEU A 298 -6.55 -14.28 5.21
C LEU A 298 -7.97 -14.07 4.69
N ARG A 299 -8.49 -14.97 3.85
CA ARG A 299 -9.89 -14.95 3.36
C ARG A 299 -10.91 -15.24 4.46
N ALA A 300 -10.54 -16.03 5.46
CA ALA A 300 -11.38 -16.31 6.61
C ALA A 300 -11.39 -15.16 7.63
N SER A 301 -10.62 -14.10 7.40
CA SER A 301 -10.50 -12.94 8.27
C SER A 301 -11.09 -11.68 7.64
N ASP A 302 -11.22 -10.62 8.44
CA ASP A 302 -11.88 -9.36 8.02
C ASP A 302 -11.03 -8.48 7.06
N TRP A 303 -9.92 -8.98 6.51
CA TRP A 303 -9.03 -8.21 5.63
C TRP A 303 -9.58 -8.13 4.20
N LYS A 304 -9.66 -6.91 3.65
CA LYS A 304 -10.02 -6.69 2.25
C LYS A 304 -8.83 -6.98 1.32
N GLN A 305 -9.07 -7.79 0.28
CA GLN A 305 -8.03 -8.26 -0.65
C GLN A 305 -8.11 -7.59 -2.03
N GLU A 306 -9.30 -7.12 -2.41
CA GLU A 306 -9.57 -6.55 -3.74
C GLU A 306 -8.99 -5.16 -3.91
N ILE A 307 -9.02 -4.34 -2.85
CA ILE A 307 -8.45 -3.00 -2.81
C ILE A 307 -7.28 -3.03 -1.83
N ASN A 308 -6.07 -3.13 -2.38
CA ASN A 308 -4.85 -3.09 -1.58
C ASN A 308 -4.03 -1.83 -1.93
N LEU A 309 -3.51 -1.19 -0.88
CA LEU A 309 -2.66 0.00 -0.94
C LEU A 309 -1.19 -0.40 -1.02
N LEU A 310 -0.90 -1.50 -1.73
CA LEU A 310 0.44 -2.04 -1.84
C LEU A 310 1.27 -1.21 -2.83
N PRO A 311 2.57 -0.98 -2.55
CA PRO A 311 3.44 -0.18 -3.41
C PRO A 311 3.88 -0.99 -4.63
N VAL A 312 2.98 -1.13 -5.61
CA VAL A 312 3.24 -1.84 -6.85
C VAL A 312 3.61 -0.84 -7.95
N GLY A 313 4.82 -1.00 -8.50
CA GLY A 313 5.29 -0.20 -9.62
C GLY A 313 4.50 -0.46 -10.92
N GLU A 314 4.66 0.46 -11.87
CA GLU A 314 3.87 0.50 -13.11
C GLU A 314 4.39 -0.41 -14.23
N TRP A 315 5.54 -1.06 -14.04
CA TRP A 315 6.12 -1.90 -15.09
C TRP A 315 5.45 -3.26 -15.14
N ARG A 316 5.13 -3.70 -16.35
CA ARG A 316 4.63 -5.02 -16.67
C ARG A 316 5.48 -5.63 -17.77
N ALA A 317 5.63 -6.95 -17.76
CA ALA A 317 6.43 -7.64 -18.76
C ALA A 317 5.71 -8.85 -19.34
N ARG A 318 6.08 -9.21 -20.57
CA ARG A 318 5.72 -10.47 -21.22
C ARG A 318 6.98 -11.31 -21.39
N TRP A 319 6.93 -12.57 -20.99
CA TRP A 319 8.05 -13.51 -21.08
C TRP A 319 7.68 -14.87 -21.71
N ASP A 320 6.45 -14.97 -22.24
CA ASP A 320 5.90 -16.18 -22.88
C ASP A 320 5.95 -16.12 -24.43
N LEU A 321 6.95 -15.42 -24.99
CA LEU A 321 7.13 -15.27 -26.45
C LEU A 321 7.71 -16.51 -27.11
#